data_AF-A0AA47P365-F1
#
_entry.id   AF-A0AA47P365-F1
#
_cell.length_a   1.000
_cell.length_b   1.000
_cell.length_c   1.000
_cell.angle_alpha   90.00
_cell.angle_beta   90.00
_cell.angle_gamma   90.00
#
_symmetry.space_group_name_H-M   'P 1'
#
loop_
_entity.id
_entity.type
_entity.pdbx_description
1 polymer ?
#
loop_
_entity_poly.entity_id
_entity_poly.type
_entity_poly.pdbx_seq_one_letter_code
_entity_poly.pdbx_strand_id
1 'polypeptide(L)'
;MCAVLNSGCKEANGRCSHFCFPTPASGRVCGCPYGMKLQPNNRDCVKDDSVAPPDNICGAYAFECDEGRCRPNAYRCDGIADCVDKTDEANCTDPGVTCSPRAFTCDNKHCILSSWRCDGNDDCGDGSDEAACPTRVPSTCASGSFTCGNKRCISSVWVCDGDNDCGDGSDERNCSE
;
A
#
# COMPACT_ATOMS: atom_id res chain seq x y z
N MET A 1 -21.49 -4.94 -45.10
CA MET A 1 -22.53 -4.93 -44.04
C MET A 1 -21.95 -5.52 -42.76
N CYS A 2 -21.80 -4.74 -41.68
CA CYS A 2 -21.65 -5.34 -40.34
C CYS A 2 -23.03 -5.81 -39.89
N ALA A 3 -23.22 -7.11 -39.71
CA ALA A 3 -24.43 -7.64 -39.12
C ALA A 3 -24.53 -7.12 -37.68
N VAL A 4 -25.58 -6.36 -37.37
CA VAL A 4 -25.93 -6.02 -35.99
C VAL A 4 -26.29 -7.34 -35.31
N LEU A 5 -25.32 -7.96 -34.63
CA LEU A 5 -25.60 -9.08 -33.74
C LEU A 5 -26.59 -8.56 -32.70
N ASN A 6 -27.82 -9.04 -32.77
CA ASN A 6 -28.85 -8.76 -31.80
C ASN A 6 -28.40 -9.39 -30.47
N SER A 7 -27.61 -8.65 -29.70
CA SER A 7 -27.12 -9.11 -28.41
C SER A 7 -28.35 -9.35 -27.54
N GLY A 8 -28.64 -10.61 -27.24
CA GLY A 8 -29.87 -11.01 -26.55
C GLY A 8 -30.03 -10.40 -25.15
N CYS A 9 -29.06 -9.62 -24.68
CA CYS A 9 -29.07 -8.86 -23.43
C CYS A 9 -29.67 -7.45 -23.54
N LYS A 10 -29.95 -6.93 -24.74
CA LYS A 10 -30.45 -5.56 -24.94
C LYS A 10 -31.86 -5.35 -24.39
N GLU A 11 -32.72 -6.36 -24.47
CA GLU A 11 -34.11 -6.29 -24.01
C GLU A 11 -34.23 -6.92 -22.61
N ALA A 12 -34.62 -6.13 -21.61
CA ALA A 12 -34.86 -6.57 -20.23
C ALA A 12 -33.73 -7.41 -19.61
N ASN A 13 -32.46 -7.03 -19.80
CA ASN A 13 -31.27 -7.80 -19.37
C ASN A 13 -31.25 -9.24 -19.94
N GLY A 14 -31.84 -9.40 -21.13
CA GLY A 14 -32.14 -10.69 -21.72
C GLY A 14 -33.16 -11.53 -20.97
N ARG A 15 -33.71 -11.10 -19.83
CA ARG A 15 -34.38 -11.93 -18.81
C ARG A 15 -33.41 -12.72 -17.92
N CYS A 16 -32.22 -12.19 -17.69
CA CYS A 16 -31.38 -12.63 -16.58
C CYS A 16 -31.77 -11.90 -15.30
N SER A 17 -31.72 -12.63 -14.19
CA SER A 17 -31.93 -12.05 -12.86
C SER A 17 -30.82 -11.06 -12.48
N HIS A 18 -29.56 -11.30 -12.87
CA HIS A 18 -28.42 -10.43 -12.53
C HIS A 18 -27.57 -10.04 -13.74
N PHE A 19 -26.70 -10.92 -14.25
CA PHE A 19 -25.81 -10.59 -15.36
C PHE A 19 -26.22 -11.28 -16.65
N CYS A 20 -26.08 -10.58 -17.78
CA CYS A 20 -26.31 -11.12 -19.12
C CYS A 20 -25.08 -10.90 -19.99
N PHE A 21 -24.56 -12.00 -20.56
CA PHE A 21 -23.40 -12.01 -21.44
C PHE A 21 -23.82 -12.39 -22.86
N PRO A 22 -23.58 -11.55 -23.88
CA PRO A 22 -23.88 -11.91 -25.26
C PRO A 22 -22.89 -12.97 -25.75
N THR A 23 -23.40 -14.07 -26.32
CA THR A 23 -22.58 -15.15 -26.87
C THR A 23 -22.92 -15.40 -28.33
N PRO A 24 -21.94 -15.76 -29.19
CA PRO A 24 -22.20 -16.06 -30.60
C PRO A 24 -23.05 -17.33 -30.81
N ALA A 25 -22.97 -18.31 -29.89
CA ALA A 25 -23.58 -19.62 -30.05
C ALA A 25 -25.05 -19.69 -29.64
N SER A 26 -25.46 -18.93 -28.62
CA SER A 26 -26.83 -18.98 -28.05
C SER A 26 -27.50 -17.61 -27.95
N GLY A 27 -26.89 -16.56 -28.50
CA GLY A 27 -27.38 -15.19 -28.48
C GLY A 27 -27.19 -14.46 -27.15
N ARG A 28 -27.26 -15.18 -26.02
CA ARG A 28 -26.92 -14.72 -24.66
C ARG A 28 -26.77 -15.87 -23.67
N VAL A 29 -26.12 -15.60 -22.53
CA VAL A 29 -26.02 -16.47 -21.35
C VAL A 29 -26.20 -15.62 -20.09
N CYS A 30 -26.89 -16.16 -19.08
CA CYS A 30 -27.02 -15.51 -17.77
C CYS A 30 -25.91 -15.93 -16.81
N GLY A 31 -25.42 -14.99 -16.00
CA GLY A 31 -24.50 -15.28 -14.90
C GLY A 31 -24.96 -14.65 -13.59
N CYS A 32 -24.44 -15.19 -12.50
CA CYS A 32 -24.78 -14.78 -11.15
C CYS A 32 -23.59 -14.11 -10.47
N PRO A 33 -23.84 -13.15 -9.56
CA PRO A 33 -22.80 -12.61 -8.69
C PRO A 33 -22.28 -13.68 -7.72
N TYR A 34 -21.17 -13.38 -7.06
CA TYR A 34 -20.57 -14.27 -6.08
C TYR A 34 -21.57 -14.65 -4.97
N GLY A 35 -21.51 -15.89 -4.49
CA GLY A 35 -22.44 -16.42 -3.49
C GLY A 35 -23.82 -16.76 -4.02
N MET A 36 -24.02 -16.75 -5.35
CA MET A 36 -25.25 -17.17 -6.00
C MET A 36 -24.98 -18.17 -7.14
N LYS A 37 -25.91 -19.09 -7.34
CA LYS A 37 -25.90 -20.06 -8.44
C LYS A 37 -27.05 -19.85 -9.39
N LEU A 38 -26.80 -20.12 -10.67
CA LEU A 38 -27.81 -20.07 -11.71
C LEU A 38 -28.72 -21.29 -11.58
N GLN A 39 -30.03 -21.05 -11.52
CA GLN A 39 -31.03 -22.12 -11.49
C GLN A 39 -31.09 -22.88 -12.83
N PRO A 40 -31.66 -24.10 -12.85
CA PRO A 40 -31.86 -24.88 -14.08
C PRO A 40 -32.72 -24.20 -15.16
N ASN A 41 -33.42 -23.12 -14.81
CA ASN A 41 -34.16 -22.27 -15.77
C ASN A 41 -33.23 -21.35 -16.60
N ASN A 42 -31.92 -21.38 -16.34
CA ASN A 42 -30.86 -20.62 -17.00
C ASN A 42 -31.08 -19.09 -16.98
N ARG A 43 -31.79 -18.58 -15.98
CA ARG A 43 -32.17 -17.16 -15.87
C ARG A 43 -32.01 -16.60 -14.48
N ASP A 44 -32.46 -17.34 -13.49
CA ASP A 44 -32.61 -16.84 -12.13
C ASP A 44 -31.45 -17.27 -11.25
N CYS A 45 -30.96 -16.34 -10.44
CA CYS A 45 -29.88 -16.57 -9.50
C CYS A 45 -30.48 -16.78 -8.11
N VAL A 46 -30.09 -17.86 -7.44
CA VAL A 46 -30.43 -18.11 -6.05
C VAL A 46 -29.19 -18.14 -5.20
N LYS A 47 -29.33 -17.74 -3.94
CA LYS A 47 -28.24 -17.83 -2.96
C LYS A 47 -27.70 -19.26 -2.94
N ASP A 48 -26.39 -19.38 -3.00
CA ASP A 48 -25.72 -20.66 -2.90
C ASP A 48 -25.13 -20.82 -1.51
N ASP A 49 -25.93 -21.36 -0.58
CA ASP A 49 -25.49 -21.64 0.79
C ASP A 49 -24.41 -22.74 0.88
N SER A 50 -24.05 -23.38 -0.25
CA SER A 50 -22.93 -24.32 -0.33
C SER A 50 -21.57 -23.62 -0.50
N VAL A 51 -21.58 -22.35 -0.90
CA VAL A 51 -20.40 -21.49 -0.90
C VAL A 51 -20.51 -20.65 0.37
N ALA A 52 -19.58 -20.86 1.31
CA ALA A 52 -19.49 -19.99 2.47
C ALA A 52 -19.41 -18.52 1.98
N PRO A 53 -20.06 -17.56 2.65
CA PRO A 53 -19.84 -16.14 2.33
C PRO A 53 -18.32 -15.90 2.31
N PRO A 54 -17.83 -15.01 1.42
CA PRO A 54 -16.40 -14.72 1.43
C PRO A 54 -16.12 -14.26 2.84
N ASP A 55 -15.26 -14.98 3.50
CA ASP A 55 -14.82 -14.68 4.82
C ASP A 55 -14.39 -13.20 4.80
N ASN A 56 -15.01 -12.36 5.64
CA ASN A 56 -14.51 -11.00 5.93
C ASN A 56 -13.09 -11.04 6.53
N ILE A 57 -12.52 -12.24 6.65
CA ILE A 57 -11.11 -12.51 6.82
C ILE A 57 -10.40 -12.05 5.55
N CYS A 58 -10.00 -10.79 5.55
CA CYS A 58 -8.94 -10.35 4.68
C CYS A 58 -7.75 -11.30 4.91
N GLY A 59 -7.27 -11.93 3.83
CA GLY A 59 -6.21 -12.94 3.91
C GLY A 59 -4.96 -12.39 4.59
N ALA A 60 -3.97 -13.23 4.90
CA ALA A 60 -2.82 -12.87 5.75
C ALA A 60 -2.01 -11.60 5.34
N TYR A 61 -2.22 -11.05 4.14
CA TYR A 61 -1.56 -9.85 3.61
C TYR A 61 -2.49 -8.63 3.50
N ALA A 62 -3.72 -8.73 4.02
CA ALA A 62 -4.72 -7.67 3.96
C ALA A 62 -5.47 -7.57 5.30
N PHE A 63 -6.00 -6.40 5.59
CA PHE A 63 -6.81 -6.09 6.76
C PHE A 63 -8.18 -5.54 6.35
N GLU A 64 -9.13 -5.61 7.27
CA GLU A 64 -10.49 -5.11 7.08
C GLU A 64 -10.55 -3.60 7.33
N CYS A 65 -11.21 -2.90 6.41
CA CYS A 65 -11.37 -1.45 6.34
C CYS A 65 -12.78 -1.16 5.83
N ASP A 66 -13.39 -0.01 6.15
CA ASP A 66 -14.71 0.40 5.63
C ASP A 66 -15.83 -0.66 5.81
N GLU A 67 -15.93 -1.29 6.98
CA GLU A 67 -16.93 -2.36 7.26
C GLU A 67 -16.91 -3.52 6.24
N GLY A 68 -15.73 -4.13 6.01
CA GLY A 68 -15.60 -5.38 5.23
C GLY A 68 -14.83 -5.25 3.92
N ARG A 69 -14.28 -4.07 3.59
CA ARG A 69 -13.41 -3.85 2.44
C ARG A 69 -11.97 -4.22 2.80
N CYS A 70 -11.34 -5.11 2.03
CA CYS A 70 -9.95 -5.49 2.31
C CYS A 70 -8.95 -4.52 1.68
N ARG A 71 -8.01 -4.04 2.50
CA ARG A 71 -6.85 -3.25 2.08
C ARG A 71 -5.55 -4.02 2.38
N PRO A 72 -4.52 -3.91 1.52
CA PRO A 72 -3.20 -4.48 1.82
C PRO A 72 -2.65 -3.98 3.15
N ASN A 73 -1.97 -4.84 3.92
CA ASN A 73 -1.30 -4.48 5.19
C ASN A 73 -0.20 -3.39 5.05
N ALA A 74 0.11 -2.98 3.83
CA ALA A 74 1.01 -1.85 3.58
C ALA A 74 0.33 -0.50 3.89
N TYR A 75 -0.99 -0.41 3.76
CA TYR A 75 -1.79 0.79 4.06
C TYR A 75 -2.29 0.79 5.50
N ARG A 76 -1.55 0.18 6.42
CA ARG A 76 -1.95 0.14 7.82
C ARG A 76 -0.87 0.85 8.60
N CYS A 77 -1.24 1.95 9.25
CA CYS A 77 -0.32 2.79 10.01
C CYS A 77 0.82 3.35 9.16
N ASP A 78 0.52 3.70 7.90
CA ASP A 78 1.48 4.29 6.96
C ASP A 78 1.45 5.83 6.97
N GLY A 79 0.66 6.42 7.87
CA GLY A 79 0.50 7.86 8.02
C GLY A 79 -0.48 8.48 7.02
N ILE A 80 -1.10 7.68 6.15
CA ILE A 80 -2.05 8.13 5.13
C ILE A 80 -3.43 7.52 5.44
N ALA A 81 -4.48 8.33 5.33
CA ALA A 81 -5.85 7.84 5.45
C ALA A 81 -6.32 7.25 4.10
N ASP A 82 -6.05 5.97 3.88
CA ASP A 82 -6.53 5.14 2.76
C ASP A 82 -7.93 4.56 2.99
N CYS A 83 -8.32 4.40 4.25
CA CYS A 83 -9.68 4.04 4.64
C CYS A 83 -10.58 5.27 4.76
N VAL A 84 -11.85 5.12 4.37
CA VAL A 84 -12.87 6.18 4.52
C VAL A 84 -13.15 6.40 6.01
N ASP A 85 -13.17 5.34 6.78
CA ASP A 85 -13.35 5.36 8.24
C ASP A 85 -12.04 5.63 9.02
N LYS A 86 -10.90 5.75 8.33
CA LYS A 86 -9.55 5.93 8.90
C LYS A 86 -9.12 4.83 9.87
N THR A 87 -9.70 3.63 9.76
CA THR A 87 -9.37 2.50 10.63
C THR A 87 -8.00 1.90 10.35
N ASP A 88 -7.46 2.16 9.16
CA ASP A 88 -6.06 1.92 8.80
C ASP A 88 -5.06 2.61 9.71
N GLU A 89 -5.34 3.86 10.09
CA GLU A 89 -4.48 4.68 10.94
C GLU A 89 -4.91 4.68 12.41
N ALA A 90 -5.91 3.86 12.76
CA ALA A 90 -6.40 3.75 14.13
C ALA A 90 -5.71 2.61 14.89
N ASN A 91 -5.35 2.87 16.14
CA ASN A 91 -4.77 1.88 17.07
C ASN A 91 -3.49 1.20 16.57
N CYS A 92 -2.57 1.97 15.96
CA CYS A 92 -1.25 1.49 15.54
C CYS A 92 -0.40 0.90 16.67
N THR A 93 -0.77 1.19 17.92
CA THR A 93 -0.12 0.66 19.12
C THR A 93 -0.58 -0.75 19.53
N ASP A 94 -1.58 -1.34 18.85
CA ASP A 94 -2.08 -2.67 19.22
C ASP A 94 -1.07 -3.79 18.86
N PRO A 95 -0.86 -4.80 19.73
CA PRO A 95 0.15 -5.86 19.55
C PRO A 95 -0.14 -6.84 18.39
N GLY A 96 -1.20 -6.61 17.60
CA GLY A 96 -1.53 -7.37 16.39
C GLY A 96 -1.41 -6.56 15.09
N VAL A 97 -0.95 -5.30 15.16
CA VAL A 97 -0.68 -4.45 13.99
C VAL A 97 0.74 -4.75 13.49
N THR A 98 0.87 -5.78 12.68
CA THR A 98 2.15 -6.13 12.06
C THR A 98 2.26 -5.39 10.72
N CYS A 99 3.25 -4.50 10.60
CA CYS A 99 3.60 -3.91 9.31
C CYS A 99 3.85 -5.00 8.26
N SER A 100 3.65 -4.67 6.98
CA SER A 100 4.03 -5.55 5.86
C SER A 100 5.44 -6.12 6.07
N PRO A 101 5.74 -7.37 5.67
CA PRO A 101 7.09 -7.95 5.78
C PRO A 101 8.17 -7.19 4.97
N ARG A 102 7.77 -6.21 4.14
CA ARG A 102 8.65 -5.29 3.40
C ARG A 102 8.68 -3.87 3.97
N ALA A 103 8.07 -3.67 5.13
CA ALA A 103 8.03 -2.40 5.85
C ALA A 103 8.88 -2.52 7.12
N PHE A 104 9.44 -1.39 7.55
CA PHE A 104 10.09 -1.25 8.85
C PHE A 104 9.09 -0.71 9.87
N THR A 105 9.10 -1.27 11.08
CA THR A 105 8.26 -0.82 12.19
C THR A 105 9.05 0.11 13.08
N CYS A 106 8.64 1.37 13.13
CA CYS A 106 9.16 2.40 14.01
C CYS A 106 8.89 2.08 15.49
N ASP A 107 9.59 2.75 16.41
CA ASP A 107 9.39 2.58 17.85
C ASP A 107 7.99 3.07 18.28
N ASN A 108 7.51 4.17 17.69
CA ASN A 108 6.13 4.67 17.78
C ASN A 108 5.09 3.79 17.05
N LYS A 109 5.48 2.65 16.48
CA LYS A 109 4.64 1.68 15.77
C LYS A 109 4.08 2.14 14.43
N HIS A 110 4.61 3.22 13.87
CA HIS A 110 4.40 3.55 12.47
C HIS A 110 5.13 2.58 11.54
N CYS A 111 4.58 2.40 10.34
CA CYS A 111 5.14 1.58 9.30
C CYS A 111 5.71 2.48 8.19
N ILE A 112 7.00 2.36 7.94
CA ILE A 112 7.65 3.00 6.79
C ILE A 112 8.16 1.94 5.82
N LEU A 113 8.48 2.34 4.60
CA LEU A 113 9.16 1.44 3.66
C LEU A 113 10.49 0.98 4.24
N SER A 114 10.84 -0.30 4.12
CA SER A 114 12.16 -0.76 4.60
C SER A 114 13.35 -0.05 3.92
N SER A 115 13.14 0.59 2.76
CA SER A 115 14.13 1.43 2.09
C SER A 115 14.40 2.77 2.76
N TRP A 116 13.48 3.24 3.60
CA TRP A 116 13.57 4.51 4.34
C TRP A 116 14.27 4.33 5.70
N ARG A 117 14.49 3.08 6.12
CA ARG A 117 15.31 2.82 7.30
C ARG A 117 16.76 3.20 7.01
N CYS A 118 17.31 4.15 7.77
CA CYS A 118 18.70 4.62 7.65
C CYS A 118 19.00 5.36 6.33
N ASP A 119 18.04 6.11 5.82
CA ASP A 119 18.22 6.94 4.61
C ASP A 119 18.63 8.39 4.93
N GLY A 120 18.65 8.74 6.22
CA GLY A 120 19.09 10.03 6.73
C GLY A 120 17.96 11.05 6.91
N ASN A 121 16.71 10.63 6.75
CA ASN A 121 15.51 11.41 7.02
C ASN A 121 14.73 10.80 8.19
N ASP A 122 14.00 11.63 8.96
CA ASP A 122 13.09 11.14 9.99
C ASP A 122 11.72 10.88 9.38
N ASP A 123 11.54 9.68 8.83
CA ASP A 123 10.28 9.25 8.23
C ASP A 123 9.34 8.62 9.27
N CYS A 124 9.89 8.13 10.38
CA CYS A 124 9.09 7.66 11.50
C CYS A 124 8.42 8.80 12.29
N GLY A 125 8.95 10.03 12.23
CA GLY A 125 8.54 11.17 13.05
C GLY A 125 8.99 11.11 14.51
N ASP A 126 9.64 10.00 14.91
CA ASP A 126 10.30 9.79 16.20
C ASP A 126 11.81 9.48 16.06
N GLY A 127 12.34 9.48 14.83
CA GLY A 127 13.74 9.21 14.48
C GLY A 127 14.18 7.76 14.68
N SER A 128 13.26 6.81 14.90
CA SER A 128 13.61 5.41 15.20
C SER A 128 14.07 4.59 13.98
N ASP A 129 13.72 5.03 12.78
CA ASP A 129 14.28 4.57 11.50
C ASP A 129 15.76 4.91 11.31
N GLU A 130 16.17 6.05 11.85
CA GLU A 130 17.56 6.49 11.88
C GLU A 130 18.32 6.01 13.13
N ALA A 131 17.62 5.32 14.04
CA ALA A 131 18.21 4.73 15.23
C ALA A 131 18.83 3.34 14.94
N ALA A 132 20.03 3.11 15.48
CA ALA A 132 20.71 1.81 15.45
C ALA A 132 20.89 1.20 14.03
N CYS A 133 21.39 2.00 13.10
CA CYS A 133 21.75 1.58 11.74
C CYS A 133 22.98 0.64 11.73
N PRO A 134 22.89 -0.61 11.23
CA PRO A 134 23.94 -1.62 11.35
C PRO A 134 25.26 -1.33 10.62
N THR A 135 25.31 -0.35 9.72
CA THR A 135 26.46 0.13 8.90
C THR A 135 25.81 0.91 7.74
N ARG A 136 26.12 2.16 7.38
CA ARG A 136 27.42 2.80 7.18
C ARG A 136 27.25 4.32 7.32
N VAL A 137 27.63 4.88 8.45
CA VAL A 137 28.54 6.00 8.31
C VAL A 137 29.91 5.38 8.39
N PRO A 138 30.67 5.28 7.30
CA PRO A 138 32.06 4.93 7.47
C PRO A 138 32.68 6.00 8.38
N SER A 139 33.46 5.62 9.40
CA SER A 139 34.10 6.62 10.30
C SER A 139 34.95 7.64 9.53
N THR A 140 35.21 7.34 8.26
CA THR A 140 35.76 8.20 7.22
C THR A 140 34.91 8.03 5.96
N CYS A 141 34.22 9.07 5.50
CA CYS A 141 33.50 9.07 4.22
C CYS A 141 34.41 8.65 3.05
N ALA A 142 33.81 8.17 1.95
CA ALA A 142 34.56 7.78 0.76
C ALA A 142 35.46 8.94 0.27
N SER A 143 36.57 8.62 -0.38
CA SER A 143 37.51 9.62 -0.90
C SER A 143 36.78 10.62 -1.81
N GLY A 144 36.66 11.88 -1.38
CA GLY A 144 35.87 12.92 -2.06
C GLY A 144 34.56 13.30 -1.36
N SER A 145 34.30 12.77 -0.18
CA SER A 145 33.15 13.13 0.66
C SER A 145 33.62 13.75 1.98
N PHE A 146 32.85 14.71 2.50
CA PHE A 146 33.09 15.34 3.79
C PHE A 146 32.25 14.66 4.88
N THR A 147 32.87 14.41 6.04
CA THR A 147 32.20 13.83 7.21
C THR A 147 31.66 14.95 8.09
N CYS A 148 30.33 15.04 8.15
CA CYS A 148 29.60 15.98 9.02
C CYS A 148 29.77 15.64 10.52
N GLY A 149 29.46 16.59 11.40
CA GLY A 149 29.51 16.40 12.85
C GLY A 149 28.53 15.35 13.37
N ASN A 150 27.35 15.26 12.75
CA ASN A 150 26.36 14.21 12.95
C ASN A 150 26.72 12.87 12.28
N LYS A 151 27.92 12.76 11.69
CA LYS A 151 28.37 11.60 10.93
C LYS A 151 27.53 11.37 9.66
N ARG A 152 26.95 12.39 9.02
CA ARG A 152 26.55 12.26 7.60
C ARG A 152 27.77 12.38 6.69
N CYS A 153 27.64 11.82 5.50
CA CYS A 153 28.62 12.01 4.42
C CYS A 153 27.97 12.84 3.32
N ILE A 154 28.53 14.02 3.07
CA ILE A 154 28.12 14.87 1.95
C ILE A 154 29.25 14.94 0.91
N SER A 155 28.95 15.45 -0.28
CA SER A 155 29.99 15.69 -1.28
C SER A 155 30.95 16.76 -0.78
N SER A 156 32.26 16.63 -1.02
CA SER A 156 33.21 17.67 -0.61
C SER A 156 33.02 19.01 -1.34
N VAL A 157 32.23 19.03 -2.42
CA VAL A 157 31.85 20.26 -3.14
C VAL A 157 30.73 21.04 -2.45
N TRP A 158 30.02 20.41 -1.51
CA TRP A 158 28.97 21.00 -0.67
C TRP A 158 29.52 21.45 0.68
N VAL A 159 30.82 21.72 0.74
CA VAL A 159 31.46 22.27 1.94
C VAL A 159 31.71 23.72 1.65
N CYS A 160 31.15 24.61 2.47
CA CYS A 160 31.29 26.06 2.32
C CYS A 160 30.66 26.59 1.03
N ASP A 161 29.54 26.00 0.59
CA ASP A 161 28.79 26.48 -0.57
C ASP A 161 27.61 27.39 -0.18
N GLY A 162 27.39 27.60 1.12
CA GLY A 162 26.37 28.47 1.68
C GLY A 162 25.05 27.77 2.03
N ASP A 163 24.94 26.46 1.77
CA ASP A 163 23.78 25.64 2.14
C ASP A 163 24.13 24.67 3.28
N ASN A 164 23.13 24.24 4.06
CA ASN A 164 23.30 23.28 5.16
C ASN A 164 22.98 21.86 4.69
N ASP A 165 23.92 21.24 3.98
CA ASP A 165 23.81 19.88 3.44
C ASP A 165 24.03 18.81 4.51
N CYS A 166 24.82 19.12 5.54
CA CYS A 166 25.00 18.25 6.68
C CYS A 166 23.75 18.12 7.55
N GLY A 167 22.83 19.08 7.51
CA GLY A 167 21.66 19.20 8.37
C GLY A 167 21.97 19.70 9.79
N ASP A 168 23.21 19.50 10.27
CA ASP A 168 23.71 20.00 11.55
C ASP A 168 24.58 21.27 11.42
N GLY A 169 24.75 21.80 10.19
CA GLY A 169 25.56 22.97 9.84
C GLY A 169 27.06 22.78 10.01
N SER A 170 27.56 21.54 10.09
CA SER A 170 28.99 21.28 10.31
C SER A 170 29.87 21.52 9.08
N ASP A 171 29.27 21.50 7.89
CA ASP A 171 29.85 21.90 6.59
C ASP A 171 30.17 23.40 6.51
N GLU A 172 29.33 24.26 7.10
CA GLU A 172 29.44 25.72 6.95
C GLU A 172 30.19 26.43 8.11
N ARG A 173 30.78 25.68 9.05
CA ARG A 173 31.32 26.25 10.31
C ARG A 173 32.77 26.72 10.28
N ASN A 174 33.57 26.31 9.30
CA ASN A 174 35.01 26.60 9.26
C ASN A 174 35.52 26.93 7.86
N CYS A 175 34.74 27.73 7.14
CA CYS A 175 35.06 28.24 5.83
C CYS A 175 36.07 29.37 5.98
N SER A 176 37.27 29.18 5.43
CA SER A 176 38.24 30.27 5.31
C SER A 176 37.72 31.19 4.21
N GLU A 177 37.36 32.44 4.54
CA GLU A 177 36.96 33.44 3.55
C GLU A 177 37.97 33.62 2.41
#